data_AF-A0A352UEE1-F1
#
_entry.id   AF-A0A352UEE1-F1
#
_cell.length_a   1.000
_cell.length_b   1.000
_cell.length_c   1.000
_cell.angle_alpha   90.00
_cell.angle_beta   90.00
_cell.angle_gamma   90.00
#
_symmetry.space_group_name_H-M   'P 1'
#
loop_
_entity.id
_entity.type
_entity.pdbx_description
1 polymer ?
#
loop_
_entity_poly.entity_id
_entity_poly.type
_entity_poly.pdbx_seq_one_letter_code
_entity_poly.pdbx_strand_id
1 'polypeptide(L)'
;MKLRRVRNIIENPNVALVFDRYSEDWNRIGYVMVTGQGTLMAEGEERLMAEIALREKYLQYQEMLPVGCPVIKIEPKRVVSWGNLELDEGPRHDQTNTSR
;
A
#
# COMPACT_ATOMS: atom_id res chain seq x y z
N MET A 1 16.80 -17.56 5.55
CA MET A 1 15.64 -18.16 4.84
C MET A 1 15.02 -17.10 3.93
N LYS A 2 14.81 -17.36 2.64
CA LYS A 2 14.10 -16.42 1.73
C LYS A 2 12.59 -16.70 1.80
N LEU A 3 11.78 -15.69 2.11
CA LEU A 3 10.32 -15.78 2.19
C LEU A 3 9.71 -16.26 0.87
N ARG A 4 8.64 -17.05 0.92
CA ARG A 4 7.94 -17.58 -0.27
C ARG A 4 7.50 -16.46 -1.21
N ARG A 5 6.99 -15.34 -0.67
CA ARG A 5 6.59 -14.16 -1.46
C ARG A 5 7.73 -13.62 -2.32
N VAL A 6 8.94 -13.53 -1.75
CA VAL A 6 10.12 -13.01 -2.47
C VAL A 6 10.52 -13.97 -3.60
N ARG A 7 10.50 -15.28 -3.33
CA ARG A 7 10.78 -16.28 -4.38
C ARG A 7 9.78 -16.18 -5.53
N ASN A 8 8.50 -16.11 -5.21
CA ASN A 8 7.45 -16.00 -6.22
C ASN A 8 7.65 -14.76 -7.12
N ILE A 9 8.02 -13.60 -6.56
CA ILE A 9 8.25 -12.39 -7.34
C ILE A 9 9.50 -12.49 -8.21
N ILE A 10 10.57 -13.12 -7.70
CA ILE A 10 11.80 -13.34 -8.47
C ILE A 10 11.56 -14.31 -9.64
N GLU A 11 10.77 -15.37 -9.42
CA GLU A 11 10.45 -16.37 -10.43
C GLU A 11 9.40 -15.89 -11.43
N ASN A 12 8.42 -15.09 -10.98
CA ASN A 12 7.38 -14.51 -11.79
C ASN A 12 7.12 -13.06 -11.35
N PRO A 13 7.64 -12.07 -12.09
CA PRO A 13 7.52 -10.67 -11.72
C PRO A 13 6.10 -10.10 -11.93
N ASN A 14 5.16 -10.85 -12.51
CA ASN A 14 3.79 -10.38 -12.70
C ASN A 14 3.06 -10.31 -11.34
N VAL A 15 2.75 -9.09 -10.88
CA VAL A 15 2.11 -8.85 -9.58
C VAL A 15 0.81 -8.06 -9.74
N ALA A 16 -0.08 -8.22 -8.76
CA ALA A 16 -1.28 -7.42 -8.59
C ALA A 16 -1.33 -6.84 -7.18
N LEU A 17 -1.66 -5.54 -7.08
CA LEU A 17 -1.92 -4.81 -5.85
C LEU A 17 -3.37 -4.33 -5.88
N VAL A 18 -4.16 -4.71 -4.88
CA VAL A 18 -5.57 -4.35 -4.78
C VAL A 18 -5.75 -3.44 -3.56
N PHE A 19 -6.42 -2.31 -3.78
CA PHE A 19 -6.94 -1.45 -2.73
C PHE A 19 -8.46 -1.57 -2.79
N ASP A 20 -9.09 -2.04 -1.72
CA ASP A 20 -10.52 -2.17 -1.62
C ASP A 20 -11.09 -1.30 -0.50
N ARG A 21 -12.31 -0.80 -0.72
CA ARG A 21 -13.16 -0.23 0.32
C ARG A 21 -14.32 -1.18 0.54
N TYR A 22 -14.35 -1.78 1.72
CA TYR A 22 -15.50 -2.52 2.19
C TYR A 22 -16.51 -1.57 2.88
N SER A 23 -17.79 -1.81 2.66
CA SER A 23 -18.90 -1.13 3.35
C SER A 23 -20.07 -2.10 3.49
N GLU A 24 -20.85 -1.96 4.57
CA GLU A 24 -22.13 -2.67 4.71
C GLU A 24 -23.19 -2.15 3.73
N ASP A 25 -23.05 -0.90 3.25
CA ASP A 25 -23.84 -0.37 2.15
C ASP A 25 -23.18 -0.76 0.82
N TRP A 26 -23.84 -1.65 0.08
CA TRP A 26 -23.34 -2.20 -1.17
C TRP A 26 -23.21 -1.15 -2.27
N ASN A 27 -23.81 0.04 -2.13
CA ASN A 27 -23.61 1.14 -3.07
C ASN A 27 -22.29 1.90 -2.86
N ARG A 28 -21.55 1.59 -1.78
CA ARG A 28 -20.31 2.28 -1.39
C ARG A 28 -19.06 1.42 -1.50
N ILE A 29 -19.22 0.15 -1.87
CA ILE A 29 -18.09 -0.74 -2.14
C ILE A 29 -17.40 -0.33 -3.44
N GLY A 30 -16.09 -0.50 -3.46
CA GLY A 30 -15.28 -0.24 -4.65
C GLY A 30 -13.86 -0.74 -4.47
N TYR A 31 -13.16 -0.91 -5.59
CA TYR A 31 -11.75 -1.28 -5.57
C TYR A 31 -10.97 -0.63 -6.70
N VAL A 32 -9.65 -0.54 -6.48
CA VAL A 32 -8.65 -0.24 -7.50
C VAL A 32 -7.64 -1.39 -7.52
N MET A 33 -7.49 -2.02 -8.68
CA MET A 33 -6.49 -3.06 -8.92
C MET A 33 -5.41 -2.52 -9.86
N VAL A 34 -4.17 -2.56 -9.38
CA VAL A 34 -2.97 -2.24 -10.15
C VAL A 34 -2.25 -3.54 -10.47
N THR A 35 -2.02 -3.80 -11.75
CA THR A 35 -1.19 -4.92 -12.23
C THR A 35 0.11 -4.37 -12.80
N GLY A 36 1.21 -5.08 -12.60
CA GLY A 36 2.53 -4.57 -12.93
C GLY A 36 3.64 -5.59 -12.83
N GLN A 37 4.87 -5.09 -12.91
CA GLN A 37 6.09 -5.88 -12.71
C GLN A 37 6.68 -5.59 -11.34
N GLY A 38 6.93 -6.63 -10.56
CA GLY A 38 7.53 -6.57 -9.24
C GLY A 38 9.03 -6.88 -9.28
N THR A 39 9.84 -6.03 -8.64
CA THR A 39 11.29 -6.21 -8.54
C THR A 39 11.73 -6.07 -7.09
N LEU A 40 12.65 -6.92 -6.64
CA LEU A 40 13.26 -6.81 -5.31
C LEU A 40 14.47 -5.88 -5.37
N MET A 41 14.43 -4.78 -4.61
CA MET A 41 15.53 -3.85 -4.43
C MET A 41 16.20 -4.12 -3.08
N ALA A 42 17.38 -4.72 -3.10
CA ALA A 42 18.14 -5.03 -1.88
C ALA A 42 19.07 -3.89 -1.45
N GLU A 43 19.49 -3.04 -2.38
CA GLU A 43 20.45 -1.95 -2.17
C GLU A 43 20.19 -0.79 -3.15
N GLY A 44 21.00 0.26 -3.06
CA GLY A 44 20.93 1.43 -3.94
C GLY A 44 20.12 2.60 -3.36
N GLU A 45 20.24 3.75 -4.02
CA GLU A 45 19.61 5.01 -3.62
C GLU A 45 18.08 4.95 -3.70
N GLU A 46 17.53 4.34 -4.76
CA GLU A 46 16.08 4.17 -4.91
C GLU A 46 15.46 3.39 -3.74
N ARG A 47 16.15 2.35 -3.24
CA ARG A 47 15.73 1.60 -2.04
C ARG A 47 15.74 2.48 -0.80
N LEU A 48 16.80 3.29 -0.61
CA LEU A 48 16.89 4.20 0.54
C LEU A 48 15.76 5.23 0.52
N MET A 49 15.49 5.84 -0.63
CA MET A 49 14.41 6.79 -0.79
C MET A 49 13.04 6.17 -0.52
N ALA A 50 12.82 4.93 -0.97
CA ALA A 50 11.60 4.19 -0.65
C ALA A 50 11.46 3.90 0.85
N GLU A 51 12.55 3.54 1.53
CA GLU A 51 12.56 3.34 2.98
C GLU A 51 12.16 4.62 3.74
N ILE A 52 12.72 5.78 3.34
CA ILE A 52 12.38 7.08 3.92
C ILE A 52 10.90 7.40 3.71
N ALA A 53 10.41 7.29 2.46
CA ALA A 53 9.01 7.57 2.13
C ALA A 53 8.03 6.66 2.90
N LEU A 54 8.40 5.40 3.13
CA LEU A 54 7.60 4.47 3.94
C LEU A 54 7.53 4.90 5.41
N ARG A 55 8.62 5.38 6.00
CA ARG A 55 8.65 5.86 7.40
C ARG A 55 7.92 7.19 7.57
N GLU A 56 7.94 8.07 6.57
CA GLU A 56 7.18 9.32 6.57
C GLU A 56 5.68 9.06 6.45
N LYS A 57 5.28 8.14 5.57
CA LYS A 57 3.87 7.81 5.35
C LYS A 57 3.25 7.00 6.47
N TYR A 58 4.03 6.10 7.08
CA TYR A 58 3.56 5.17 8.11
C TYR A 58 4.44 5.31 9.36
N LEU A 59 4.00 6.13 10.31
CA LEU A 59 4.77 6.43 11.53
C LEU A 59 5.19 5.15 12.29
N GLN A 60 4.37 4.10 12.26
CA GLN A 60 4.69 2.81 12.90
C GLN A 60 5.96 2.16 12.33
N TYR A 61 6.32 2.47 11.08
CA TYR A 61 7.54 1.95 10.46
C TYR A 61 8.80 2.61 10.97
N GLN A 62 8.74 3.72 11.71
CA GLN A 62 9.93 4.27 12.38
C GLN A 62 10.57 3.22 13.33
N GLU A 63 9.74 2.45 14.03
CA GLU A 63 10.20 1.41 14.96
C GLU A 63 10.17 0.00 14.35
N MET A 64 9.14 -0.32 13.54
CA MET A 64 8.90 -1.69 13.08
C MET A 64 9.74 -2.11 11.86
N LEU A 65 10.23 -1.16 11.06
CA LEU A 65 10.95 -1.47 9.82
C LEU A 65 12.46 -1.55 10.09
N PRO A 66 13.10 -2.73 9.95
CA PRO A 66 14.55 -2.83 10.12
C PRO A 66 15.27 -2.02 9.03
N VAL A 67 16.28 -1.25 9.44
CA VAL A 67 17.13 -0.49 8.51
C VAL A 67 17.77 -1.42 7.49
N GLY A 68 17.75 -1.03 6.22
CA GLY A 68 18.39 -1.85 5.17
C GLY A 68 17.51 -3.00 4.66
N CYS A 69 16.23 -3.06 5.05
CA CYS A 69 15.34 -4.10 4.54
C CYS A 69 15.18 -4.00 3.01
N PRO A 70 15.10 -5.14 2.29
CA PRO A 70 14.78 -5.12 0.87
C PRO A 70 13.39 -4.55 0.62
N VAL A 71 13.27 -3.75 -0.44
CA VAL A 71 12.00 -3.13 -0.86
C VAL A 71 11.50 -3.84 -2.11
N ILE A 72 10.18 -4.09 -2.19
CA ILE A 72 9.55 -4.55 -3.42
C ILE A 72 9.06 -3.33 -4.18
N LYS A 73 9.68 -3.04 -5.33
CA LYS A 73 9.21 -2.05 -6.30
C LYS A 73 8.16 -2.69 -7.19
N ILE A 74 7.08 -1.97 -7.46
CA ILE A 74 6.08 -2.37 -8.45
C ILE A 74 6.01 -1.28 -9.50
N GLU A 75 6.26 -1.63 -10.76
CA GLU A 75 6.04 -0.76 -11.91
C GLU A 75 4.64 -1.01 -12.47
N PRO A 76 3.70 -0.06 -12.33
CA PRO A 76 2.34 -0.23 -12.83
C PRO A 76 2.33 -0.40 -14.35
N LYS A 77 1.57 -1.39 -14.85
CA LYS A 77 1.31 -1.59 -16.28
C LYS A 77 -0.14 -1.35 -16.64
N ARG A 78 -1.06 -1.72 -15.75
CA ARG A 78 -2.50 -1.48 -15.96
C ARG A 78 -3.19 -1.24 -14.63
N VAL A 79 -4.10 -0.27 -14.62
CA VAL A 79 -4.98 0.04 -13.51
C VAL A 79 -6.42 -0.23 -13.95
N VAL A 80 -7.19 -0.91 -13.12
CA VAL A 80 -8.62 -1.14 -13.30
C VAL A 80 -9.29 -0.74 -12.00
N SER A 81 -10.44 -0.07 -12.10
CA SER A 81 -11.27 0.26 -10.94
C SER A 81 -12.72 -0.15 -11.18
N TRP A 82 -13.45 -0.34 -10.09
CA TRP A 82 -14.86 -0.68 -10.11
C TRP A 82 -15.55 -0.19 -8.83
N GLY A 83 -16.86 0.05 -8.93
CA GLY A 83 -17.70 0.46 -7.81
C GLY A 83 -17.68 1.97 -7.56
N ASN A 84 -18.17 2.37 -6.40
CA ASN A 84 -18.14 3.77 -5.98
C ASN A 84 -16.75 4.09 -5.43
N LEU A 85 -16.06 5.06 -6.03
CA LEU A 85 -14.75 5.56 -5.62
C LEU A 85 -14.79 7.00 -5.14
N GLU A 86 -15.98 7.59 -5.02
CA GLU A 86 -16.13 8.91 -4.44
C GLU A 86 -15.60 8.89 -3.01
N LEU A 87 -14.97 9.99 -2.61
CA LEU A 87 -14.51 10.16 -1.24
C LEU A 87 -15.74 10.10 -0.34
N ASP A 88 -15.67 9.24 0.67
CA ASP A 88 -16.69 9.26 1.69
C ASP A 88 -16.59 10.59 2.43
N GLU A 89 -17.48 11.53 2.13
CA GLU A 89 -17.81 12.63 3.03
C GLU A 89 -18.63 12.07 4.21
N GLY A 90 -18.06 11.09 4.92
CA GLY A 90 -18.57 10.72 6.23
C GLY A 90 -18.50 11.94 7.15
N PRO A 91 -19.41 12.07 8.13
CA PRO A 91 -19.38 13.21 9.04
C PRO A 91 -17.98 13.31 9.63
N ARG A 92 -17.34 14.48 9.48
CA ARG A 92 -16.18 14.83 10.30
C ARG A 92 -16.61 14.55 11.73
N HIS A 93 -15.93 13.64 12.42
CA HIS A 93 -16.02 13.56 13.87
C HIS A 93 -15.47 14.89 14.40
N ASP A 94 -16.36 15.87 14.46
CA ASP A 94 -16.11 17.15 15.07
C ASP A 94 -15.80 16.86 16.53
N GLN A 95 -14.62 17.34 16.94
CA GLN A 95 -14.23 17.36 18.33
C GLN A 95 -15.15 18.37 19.02
N THR A 96 -16.30 17.92 19.48
CA THR A 96 -17.13 18.72 20.38
C THR A 96 -17.47 17.95 21.65
N ASN A 97 -17.00 18.57 22.75
CA ASN A 97 -17.50 18.51 24.12
C ASN A 97 -16.98 17.35 25.01
N THR A 98 -16.51 17.59 26.24
CA THR A 98 -17.02 18.55 27.22
C THR A 98 -15.98 18.88 28.30
N SER A 99 -15.83 20.18 28.57
CA SER A 99 -15.34 20.72 29.84
C SER A 99 -16.14 20.16 31.02
N ARG A 100 -15.45 19.58 32.00
CA ARG A 100 -15.88 19.62 33.41
C ARG A 100 -14.65 19.61 34.29
#